data_AF-A0AA90P241-F1
#
_entry.id   AF-A0AA90P241-F1
#
_cell.length_a   1.000
_cell.length_b   1.000
_cell.length_c   1.000
_cell.angle_alpha   90.00
_cell.angle_beta   90.00
_cell.angle_gamma   90.00
#
_symmetry.space_group_name_H-M   'P 1'
#
loop_
_entity.id
_entity.type
_entity.pdbx_description
1 polymer ?
#
loop_
_entity_poly.entity_id
_entity_poly.type
_entity_poly.pdbx_seq_one_letter_code
_entity_poly.pdbx_strand_id
1 'polypeptide(L)'
;MTEKSNFYKGLKLLGTQKEQQLNSKIQSLLNNRKLIEAVSDNAQMQIPRINRMQEASERMSIIMNYPTKKDVASVAKLVIQLEEKIDRLDELVSTLVEDRGGNVKGNSSFRNKRNASRSKKMKSSWESNEMEGRKKRISDFINNSLLLSSQLPEFDSHGQGNSSV
;
A
#
# COMPACT_ATOMS: atom_id res chain seq x y z
N MET A 1 -26.97 -24.94 -47.65
CA MET A 1 -26.12 -24.27 -46.62
C MET A 1 -26.90 -23.31 -45.72
N THR A 2 -28.20 -23.09 -45.94
CA THR A 2 -29.04 -22.10 -45.26
C THR A 2 -29.70 -22.59 -43.96
N GLU A 3 -30.03 -23.88 -43.84
CA GLU A 3 -30.73 -24.41 -42.65
C GLU A 3 -29.89 -24.38 -41.37
N LYS A 4 -28.60 -24.71 -41.45
CA LYS A 4 -27.69 -24.68 -40.28
C LYS A 4 -27.53 -23.27 -39.68
N SER A 5 -27.60 -22.24 -40.53
CA SER A 5 -27.55 -20.82 -40.10
C SER A 5 -28.78 -20.41 -39.30
N ASN A 6 -29.96 -20.90 -39.70
CA ASN A 6 -31.22 -20.60 -39.03
C ASN A 6 -31.33 -21.29 -37.65
N PHE A 7 -30.84 -22.53 -37.54
CA PHE A 7 -30.76 -23.23 -36.25
C PHE A 7 -29.84 -22.52 -35.25
N TYR A 8 -28.64 -22.12 -35.68
CA TYR A 8 -27.71 -21.40 -34.83
C TYR A 8 -28.25 -20.03 -34.38
N LYS A 9 -28.95 -19.31 -35.25
CA LYS A 9 -29.65 -18.06 -34.89
C LYS A 9 -30.75 -18.30 -33.85
N GLY A 10 -31.52 -19.38 -33.98
CA GLY A 10 -32.55 -19.76 -33.00
C GLY A 10 -31.95 -20.11 -31.63
N LEU A 11 -30.86 -20.88 -31.61
CA LEU A 11 -30.16 -21.24 -30.36
C LEU A 11 -29.57 -20.01 -29.68
N LYS A 12 -28.97 -19.10 -30.46
CA LYS A 12 -28.44 -17.83 -29.95
C LYS A 12 -29.54 -16.97 -29.32
N LEU A 13 -30.70 -16.86 -29.97
CA LEU A 13 -31.84 -16.11 -29.45
C LEU A 13 -32.36 -16.70 -28.12
N LEU A 14 -32.52 -18.02 -28.06
CA LEU A 14 -32.92 -18.73 -26.85
C LEU A 14 -31.91 -18.57 -25.71
N GLY A 15 -30.61 -18.67 -26.03
CA GLY A 15 -29.52 -18.43 -25.09
C GLY A 15 -29.59 -17.02 -24.51
N THR A 16 -29.72 -16.00 -25.35
CA THR A 16 -29.82 -14.61 -24.90
C THR A 16 -31.06 -14.34 -24.06
N GLN A 17 -32.22 -14.93 -24.38
CA GLN A 17 -33.43 -14.80 -23.56
C GLN A 17 -33.27 -15.45 -22.19
N LYS A 18 -32.66 -16.64 -22.12
CA LYS A 18 -32.41 -17.33 -20.85
C LYS A 18 -31.39 -16.58 -19.98
N GLU A 19 -30.34 -16.05 -20.59
CA GLU A 19 -29.37 -15.20 -19.92
C GLU A 19 -30.02 -13.94 -19.35
N GLN A 20 -30.88 -13.28 -20.13
CA GLN A 20 -31.58 -12.08 -19.68
C GLN A 20 -32.55 -12.38 -18.53
N GLN A 21 -33.26 -13.51 -18.57
CA GLN A 21 -34.11 -13.97 -17.47
C GLN A 21 -33.32 -14.25 -16.19
N LEU A 22 -32.17 -14.92 -16.31
CA LEU A 22 -31.28 -15.18 -15.18
C LEU A 22 -30.72 -13.88 -14.60
N ASN A 23 -30.22 -12.98 -15.43
CA ASN A 23 -29.70 -11.69 -14.99
C ASN A 23 -30.77 -10.86 -14.28
N SER A 24 -31.99 -10.85 -14.79
CA SER A 24 -33.11 -10.14 -14.15
C SER A 24 -33.44 -10.74 -12.78
N LYS A 25 -33.36 -12.06 -12.64
CA LYS A 25 -33.61 -12.76 -11.37
C LYS A 25 -32.47 -12.57 -10.36
N ILE A 26 -31.23 -12.54 -10.81
CA ILE A 26 -30.06 -12.23 -9.98
C ILE A 26 -30.15 -10.79 -9.49
N GLN A 27 -30.47 -9.85 -10.39
CA GLN A 27 -30.65 -8.44 -10.03
C GLN A 27 -31.79 -8.23 -9.05
N SER A 28 -32.91 -8.95 -9.16
CA SER A 28 -34.01 -8.83 -8.21
C SER A 28 -33.68 -9.38 -6.81
N LEU A 29 -32.87 -10.43 -6.73
CA LEU A 29 -32.37 -10.95 -5.46
C LEU A 29 -31.33 -10.03 -4.81
N LEU A 30 -30.41 -9.47 -5.60
CA LEU A 30 -29.38 -8.55 -5.13
C LEU A 30 -29.96 -7.19 -4.75
N ASN A 31 -30.97 -6.71 -5.46
CA ASN A 31 -31.65 -5.45 -5.17
C ASN A 31 -32.76 -5.59 -4.11
N ASN A 32 -32.69 -6.65 -3.30
CA ASN A 32 -33.57 -6.81 -2.16
C ASN A 32 -32.99 -6.04 -0.97
N ARG A 33 -33.48 -4.81 -0.79
CA ARG A 33 -33.08 -3.92 0.31
C ARG A 33 -33.14 -4.59 1.68
N LYS A 34 -34.14 -5.45 1.92
CA LYS A 34 -34.27 -6.20 3.20
C LYS A 34 -33.13 -7.20 3.42
N LEU A 35 -32.63 -7.82 2.36
CA LEU A 35 -31.50 -8.75 2.45
C LEU A 35 -30.20 -7.97 2.71
N ILE A 36 -30.01 -6.85 2.01
CA ILE A 36 -28.85 -5.96 2.24
C ILE A 36 -28.85 -5.44 3.68
N GLU A 37 -30.00 -5.00 4.18
CA GLU A 37 -30.17 -4.50 5.54
C GLU A 37 -29.91 -5.61 6.57
N ALA A 38 -30.51 -6.80 6.41
CA ALA A 38 -30.27 -7.94 7.30
C ALA A 38 -28.80 -8.38 7.32
N VAL A 39 -28.11 -8.37 6.18
CA VAL A 39 -26.68 -8.67 6.09
C VAL A 39 -25.85 -7.57 6.75
N SER A 40 -26.21 -6.30 6.57
CA SER A 40 -25.56 -5.17 7.22
C SER A 40 -25.69 -5.23 8.74
N ASP A 41 -26.89 -5.49 9.25
CA ASP A 41 -27.17 -5.61 10.67
C ASP A 41 -26.42 -6.80 11.28
N ASN A 42 -26.37 -7.93 10.57
CA ASN A 42 -25.59 -9.08 11.00
C ASN A 42 -24.08 -8.78 11.02
N ALA A 43 -23.57 -8.09 10.00
CA ALA A 43 -22.18 -7.64 9.96
C ALA A 43 -21.88 -6.70 11.15
N GLN A 44 -22.77 -5.75 11.45
CA GLN A 44 -22.62 -4.85 12.60
C GLN A 44 -22.60 -5.60 13.93
N MET A 45 -23.43 -6.65 14.09
CA MET A 45 -23.39 -7.50 15.29
C MET A 45 -22.08 -8.31 15.43
N GLN A 46 -21.36 -8.56 14.33
CA GLN A 46 -20.08 -9.27 14.36
C GLN A 46 -18.89 -8.35 14.68
N ILE A 47 -18.99 -7.04 14.44
CA ILE A 47 -17.92 -6.07 14.71
C ILE A 47 -17.39 -6.16 16.15
N PRO A 48 -18.23 -6.20 17.21
CA PRO A 48 -17.75 -6.34 18.58
C PRO A 48 -16.95 -7.62 18.83
N ARG A 49 -17.29 -8.72 18.14
CA ARG A 49 -16.57 -9.99 18.27
C ARG A 49 -15.19 -9.90 17.64
N ILE A 50 -15.11 -9.31 16.44
CA ILE A 50 -13.84 -9.06 15.74
C ILE A 50 -12.95 -8.15 16.57
N ASN A 51 -13.50 -7.08 17.16
CA ASN A 51 -12.74 -6.17 18.03
C ASN A 51 -12.17 -6.88 19.26
N ARG A 52 -12.94 -7.77 19.90
CA ARG A 52 -12.44 -8.58 21.02
C ARG A 52 -11.33 -9.53 20.61
N MET A 53 -11.45 -10.15 19.43
CA MET A 53 -10.39 -11.01 18.89
C MET A 53 -9.11 -10.22 18.60
N GLN A 54 -9.25 -9.01 18.05
CA GLN A 54 -8.12 -8.11 17.83
C GLN A 54 -7.46 -7.73 19.15
N GLU A 55 -8.24 -7.36 20.16
CA GLU A 55 -7.70 -7.01 21.48
C GLU A 55 -6.99 -8.21 22.15
N ALA A 56 -7.56 -9.40 22.03
CA ALA A 56 -6.90 -10.63 22.51
C ALA A 56 -5.59 -10.90 21.77
N SER A 57 -5.56 -10.69 20.45
CA SER A 57 -4.35 -10.80 19.63
C SER A 57 -3.29 -9.77 20.04
N GLU A 58 -3.68 -8.55 20.39
CA GLU A 58 -2.76 -7.52 20.90
C GLU A 58 -2.23 -7.86 22.30
N ARG A 59 -3.02 -8.49 23.17
CA ARG A 59 -2.53 -8.94 24.48
C ARG A 59 -1.56 -10.11 24.33
N MET A 60 -1.86 -11.03 23.42
CA MET A 60 -1.00 -12.19 23.14
C MET A 60 0.34 -11.77 22.53
N SER A 61 0.37 -10.69 21.75
CA SER A 61 1.59 -10.20 21.11
C SER A 61 2.65 -9.76 22.11
N ILE A 62 2.25 -9.34 23.31
CA ILE A 62 3.17 -8.98 24.40
C ILE A 62 3.94 -10.22 24.87
N ILE A 63 3.24 -11.35 25.04
CA ILE A 63 3.84 -12.60 25.51
C ILE A 63 4.68 -13.25 24.42
N MET A 64 4.14 -13.28 23.20
CA MET A 64 4.75 -13.98 22.06
C MET A 64 5.76 -13.11 21.29
N ASN A 65 5.90 -11.84 21.67
CA ASN A 65 6.82 -10.85 21.09
C ASN A 65 6.75 -10.75 19.56
N TYR A 66 5.54 -10.73 18.99
CA TYR A 66 5.34 -10.47 17.56
C TYR A 66 4.76 -9.07 17.34
N PRO A 67 5.09 -8.39 16.22
CA PRO A 67 4.59 -7.05 15.95
C PRO A 67 3.09 -7.06 15.59
N THR A 68 2.32 -6.12 16.13
CA THR A 68 0.89 -5.97 15.83
C THR A 68 0.64 -4.94 14.72
N LYS A 69 -0.58 -4.95 14.17
CA LYS A 69 -1.03 -3.93 13.20
C LYS A 69 -0.91 -2.51 13.76
N LYS A 70 -1.14 -2.31 15.07
CA LYS A 70 -1.02 -1.00 15.72
C LYS A 70 0.43 -0.54 15.81
N ASP A 71 1.36 -1.45 16.08
CA ASP A 71 2.79 -1.13 16.16
C ASP A 71 3.31 -0.68 14.79
N VAL A 72 2.98 -1.43 13.74
CA VAL A 72 3.36 -1.08 12.36
C VAL A 72 2.79 0.29 11.96
N ALA A 73 1.53 0.56 12.29
CA ALA A 73 0.92 1.87 12.02
C ALA A 73 1.58 3.01 12.80
N SER A 74 1.97 2.74 14.06
CA SER A 74 2.65 3.72 14.92
C SER A 74 4.05 4.04 14.39
N VAL A 75 4.80 3.04 13.96
CA VAL A 75 6.11 3.21 13.31
C VAL A 75 5.95 4.02 12.01
N ALA A 76 4.98 3.68 11.16
CA ALA A 76 4.73 4.43 9.94
C ALA A 76 4.42 5.91 10.21
N LYS A 77 3.62 6.20 11.25
CA LYS A 77 3.33 7.57 11.66
C LYS A 77 4.59 8.33 12.10
N LEU A 78 5.47 7.68 12.86
CA LEU A 78 6.74 8.27 13.28
C LEU A 78 7.65 8.57 12.08
N VAL A 79 7.68 7.67 11.09
CA VAL A 79 8.45 7.87 9.84
C VAL A 79 7.93 9.10 9.10
N ILE A 80 6.62 9.23 8.90
CA ILE A 80 6.03 10.41 8.24
C ILE A 80 6.39 11.70 8.99
N GLN A 81 6.31 11.69 10.32
CA GLN A 81 6.67 12.86 11.13
C GLN A 81 8.16 13.21 11.05
N LEU A 82 9.03 12.21 10.91
CA LEU A 82 10.45 12.42 10.72
C LEU A 82 10.72 13.04 9.35
N GLU A 83 10.08 12.54 8.30
CA GLU A 83 10.17 13.10 6.95
C GLU A 83 9.75 14.58 6.94
N GLU A 84 8.58 14.91 7.51
CA GLU A 84 8.11 16.30 7.62
C GLU A 84 9.10 17.21 8.37
N LYS A 85 9.78 16.68 9.39
CA LYS A 85 10.78 17.45 10.14
C LYS A 85 12.07 17.65 9.36
N ILE A 86 12.50 16.64 8.60
CA ILE A 86 13.68 16.73 7.72
C ILE A 86 13.42 17.77 6.64
N ASP A 87 12.25 17.74 6.00
CA ASP A 87 11.88 18.72 4.97
C ASP A 87 11.92 20.17 5.51
N ARG A 88 11.43 20.39 6.74
CA ARG A 88 11.52 21.70 7.41
C ARG A 88 12.95 22.11 7.69
N LEU A 89 13.81 21.17 8.08
CA LEU A 89 15.23 21.47 8.30
C LEU A 89 15.92 21.81 6.99
N ASP A 90 15.62 21.11 5.91
CA ASP A 90 16.16 21.40 4.58
C ASP A 90 15.72 22.78 4.07
N GLU A 91 14.46 23.18 4.34
CA GLU A 91 13.96 24.52 4.05
C GLU A 91 14.69 25.58 4.88
N LEU A 92 14.89 25.35 6.19
CA LEU A 92 15.64 26.26 7.06
C LEU A 92 17.12 26.37 6.65
N VAL A 93 17.75 25.27 6.26
CA VAL A 93 19.13 25.29 5.75
C VAL A 93 19.19 26.04 4.42
N SER A 94 18.22 25.82 3.52
CA SER A 94 18.15 26.52 2.24
C SER A 94 17.99 28.03 2.43
N THR A 95 17.07 28.46 3.30
CA THR A 95 16.87 29.88 3.63
C THR A 95 18.10 30.50 4.28
N LEU A 96 18.75 29.82 5.22
CA LEU A 96 20.00 30.30 5.83
C LEU A 96 21.14 30.41 4.82
N VAL A 97 21.26 29.49 3.86
CA VAL A 97 22.26 29.55 2.78
C VAL A 97 21.96 30.71 1.82
N GLU A 98 20.69 30.95 1.50
CA GLU A 98 20.25 32.10 0.70
C GLU A 98 20.54 33.43 1.41
N ASP A 99 20.25 33.52 2.71
CA ASP A 99 20.53 34.71 3.53
C ASP A 99 22.04 34.98 3.67
N ARG A 100 22.87 33.93 3.78
CA ARG A 100 24.34 34.06 3.78
C ARG A 100 24.90 34.46 2.41
N GLY A 101 24.24 34.06 1.33
CA GLY A 101 24.56 34.48 -0.04
C GLY A 101 24.16 35.94 -0.34
N GLY A 102 23.31 36.56 0.49
CA GLY A 102 22.82 37.93 0.32
C GLY A 102 23.72 39.03 0.88
N ASN A 103 24.71 38.71 1.73
CA ASN A 103 25.51 39.72 2.44
C ASN A 103 26.85 40.09 1.76
N VAL A 104 27.08 39.67 0.51
CA VAL A 104 28.16 40.18 -0.35
C VAL A 104 27.57 41.10 -1.42
N LYS A 105 26.96 42.20 -0.98
CA LYS A 105 26.55 43.26 -1.91
C LYS A 105 26.72 44.66 -1.32
N GLY A 106 27.93 44.92 -0.84
CA GLY A 106 28.52 46.24 -0.96
C GLY A 106 28.99 46.44 -2.40
N ASN A 107 28.34 47.36 -3.12
CA ASN A 107 28.76 48.00 -4.37
C ASN A 107 29.18 47.09 -5.54
N SER A 108 28.23 46.77 -6.42
CA SER A 108 28.44 46.98 -7.86
C SER A 108 27.11 47.01 -8.60
N SER A 109 26.89 48.11 -9.29
CA SER A 109 25.81 48.30 -10.23
C SER A 109 26.01 47.43 -11.48
N PHE A 110 24.92 47.26 -12.23
CA PHE A 110 24.85 46.71 -13.59
C PHE A 110 25.12 45.20 -13.76
N ARG A 111 24.05 44.38 -13.94
CA ARG A 111 23.79 43.63 -15.19
C ARG A 111 22.61 42.65 -15.13
N ASN A 112 21.80 42.74 -16.18
CA ASN A 112 20.96 41.71 -16.83
C ASN A 112 19.91 40.92 -16.02
N LYS A 113 18.66 41.40 -16.13
CA LYS A 113 17.49 40.54 -16.37
C LYS A 113 17.75 39.68 -17.62
N ARG A 114 17.88 38.37 -17.45
CA ARG A 114 17.63 37.28 -18.44
C ARG A 114 18.26 36.03 -17.85
N ASN A 115 17.45 35.17 -17.21
CA ASN A 115 17.66 33.73 -16.98
C ASN A 115 16.74 33.23 -15.84
N ALA A 116 15.42 33.26 -16.05
CA ALA A 116 14.43 32.70 -15.12
C ALA A 116 13.76 31.41 -15.64
N SER A 117 14.19 30.88 -16.78
CA SER A 117 13.50 29.77 -17.48
C SER A 117 14.28 28.45 -17.56
N ARG A 118 15.47 28.35 -16.96
CA ARG A 118 16.34 27.16 -17.11
C ARG A 118 16.47 26.27 -15.85
N SER A 119 16.06 26.74 -14.68
CA SER A 119 16.17 26.00 -13.41
C SER A 119 14.97 25.09 -13.08
N LYS A 120 13.81 25.30 -13.73
CA LYS A 120 12.60 24.48 -13.49
C LYS A 120 12.65 23.07 -14.10
N LYS A 121 13.53 22.82 -15.07
CA LYS A 121 13.61 21.54 -15.80
C LYS A 121 14.55 20.50 -15.17
N MET A 122 15.47 20.91 -14.28
CA MET A 122 16.39 19.97 -13.62
C MET A 122 15.85 19.37 -12.32
N LYS A 123 14.95 20.06 -11.58
CA LYS A 123 14.34 19.51 -10.36
C LYS A 123 13.51 18.25 -10.62
N SER A 124 12.67 18.24 -11.66
CA SER A 124 11.77 17.11 -11.95
C SER A 124 12.50 15.83 -12.40
N SER A 125 13.68 15.95 -13.01
CA SER A 125 14.46 14.80 -13.48
C SER A 125 15.21 14.09 -12.36
N TRP A 126 15.62 14.82 -11.31
CA TRP A 126 16.31 14.25 -10.16
C TRP A 126 15.31 13.58 -9.21
N GLU A 127 14.17 14.22 -8.99
CA GLU A 127 13.08 13.73 -8.14
C GLU A 127 12.45 12.44 -8.70
N SER A 128 12.35 12.31 -10.03
CA SER A 128 11.85 11.09 -10.69
C SER A 128 12.81 9.90 -10.52
N ASN A 129 14.12 10.13 -10.71
CA ASN A 129 15.13 9.07 -10.56
C ASN A 129 15.29 8.63 -9.10
N GLU A 130 15.12 9.55 -8.14
CA GLU A 130 15.23 9.24 -6.72
C GLU A 130 14.00 8.46 -6.21
N MET A 131 12.79 8.83 -6.63
CA MET A 131 11.55 8.09 -6.34
C MET A 131 11.61 6.66 -6.89
N GLU A 132 12.20 6.46 -8.07
CA GLU A 132 12.31 5.13 -8.68
C GLU A 132 13.35 4.24 -7.97
N GLY A 133 14.48 4.83 -7.54
CA GLY A 133 15.46 4.16 -6.70
C GLY A 133 14.95 3.84 -5.28
N ARG A 134 14.06 4.66 -4.72
CA ARG A 134 13.40 4.41 -3.42
C ARG A 134 12.40 3.25 -3.52
N LYS A 135 11.58 3.20 -4.58
CA LYS A 135 10.64 2.09 -4.82
C LYS A 135 11.33 0.74 -4.97
N LYS A 136 12.45 0.69 -5.70
CA LYS A 136 13.27 -0.54 -5.84
C LYS A 136 13.81 -1.02 -4.49
N ARG A 137 14.40 -0.12 -3.70
CA ARG A 137 14.92 -0.47 -2.36
C ARG A 137 13.85 -1.02 -1.41
N ILE A 138 12.66 -0.44 -1.42
CA ILE A 138 11.54 -0.93 -0.59
C ILE A 138 11.07 -2.31 -1.09
N SER A 139 10.95 -2.49 -2.40
CA SER A 139 10.59 -3.78 -2.99
C SER A 139 11.62 -4.86 -2.65
N ASP A 140 12.91 -4.54 -2.76
CA ASP A 140 14.00 -5.47 -2.46
C ASP A 140 14.02 -5.84 -0.97
N PHE A 141 13.75 -4.87 -0.08
CA PHE A 141 13.64 -5.13 1.36
C PHE A 141 12.48 -6.08 1.69
N ILE A 142 11.31 -5.87 1.08
CA ILE A 142 10.15 -6.74 1.29
C ILE A 142 10.42 -8.15 0.77
N ASN A 143 10.97 -8.26 -0.44
CA ASN A 143 11.28 -9.57 -1.04
C ASN A 143 12.33 -10.34 -0.22
N ASN A 144 13.38 -9.66 0.23
CA ASN A 144 14.42 -10.27 1.06
C ASN A 144 13.89 -10.66 2.44
N SER A 145 13.03 -9.84 3.06
CA SER A 145 12.40 -10.18 4.34
C SER A 145 11.47 -11.39 4.21
N LEU A 146 10.73 -11.50 3.12
CA LEU A 146 9.86 -12.65 2.85
C LEU A 146 10.67 -13.92 2.57
N LEU A 147 11.76 -13.82 1.81
CA LEU A 147 12.71 -14.92 1.59
C LEU A 147 13.30 -15.41 2.92
N LEU A 148 13.81 -14.52 3.78
CA LEU A 148 14.31 -14.89 5.10
C LEU A 148 13.27 -15.57 5.97
N SER A 149 12.01 -15.15 5.90
CA SER A 149 10.92 -15.78 6.65
C SER A 149 10.53 -17.16 6.10
N SER A 150 10.86 -17.45 4.83
CA SER A 150 10.60 -18.76 4.20
C SER A 150 11.71 -19.78 4.47
N GLN A 151 12.92 -19.33 4.82
CA GLN A 151 13.95 -20.18 5.40
C GLN A 151 13.59 -20.48 6.86
N LEU A 152 12.85 -21.57 7.09
CA LEU A 152 12.79 -22.19 8.41
C LEU A 152 14.20 -22.65 8.81
N PRO A 153 14.60 -22.52 10.09
CA PRO A 153 15.81 -23.18 10.56
C PRO A 153 15.63 -24.69 10.36
N GLU A 154 16.55 -25.33 9.63
CA GLU A 154 16.59 -26.79 9.59
C GLU A 154 16.80 -27.29 11.02
N PHE A 155 15.81 -28.02 11.53
CA PHE A 155 15.91 -28.69 12.81
C PHE A 155 16.79 -29.91 12.61
N ASP A 156 18.09 -29.78 12.91
CA ASP A 156 19.02 -30.91 12.93
C ASP A 156 18.52 -31.94 13.95
N SER A 157 17.86 -32.98 13.45
CA SER A 157 17.50 -34.15 14.24
C SER A 157 18.74 -35.04 14.42
N HIS A 158 19.70 -34.61 15.22
CA HIS A 158 20.69 -35.51 15.79
C HIS A 158 20.32 -35.85 17.23
N GLY A 159 19.36 -36.77 17.34
CA GLY A 159 19.33 -37.70 18.45
C GLY A 159 20.52 -38.65 18.32
N GLN A 160 21.52 -38.49 19.18
CA GLN A 160 22.31 -39.60 19.67
C GLN A 160 22.33 -39.49 21.18
N GLY A 161 21.62 -40.43 21.82
CA GLY A 161 21.76 -40.67 23.23
C GLY A 161 23.20 -41.07 23.54
N ASN A 162 23.63 -40.74 24.75
CA ASN A 162 24.60 -41.54 25.46
C ASN A 162 24.19 -41.57 26.93
N SER A 163 23.78 -42.76 27.35
CA SER A 163 23.94 -43.24 28.72
C SER A 163 25.41 -43.14 29.12
N SER A 164 25.71 -42.59 30.29
CA SER A 164 26.61 -43.23 31.28
C SER A 164 26.86 -42.32 32.48
N VAL A 165 26.60 -42.91 33.65
CA VAL A 165 27.11 -42.66 35.02
C VAL A 165 26.72 -41.34 35.70
#